data_AF-A0A937QKJ9-F1
#
_entry.id   AF-A0A937QKJ9-F1
#
_cell.length_a   1.000
_cell.length_b   1.000
_cell.length_c   1.000
_cell.angle_alpha   90.00
_cell.angle_beta   90.00
_cell.angle_gamma   90.00
#
_symmetry.space_group_name_H-M   'P 1'
#
loop_
_entity.id
_entity.type
_entity.pdbx_description
1 polymer ?
#
loop_
_entity_poly.entity_id
_entity_poly.type
_entity_poly.pdbx_seq_one_letter_code
_entity_poly.pdbx_strand_id
1 'polypeptide(L)'
;MKEGKKKPVMIGFIVVCLGLASAIAYMSRPKRSGLDSVPRGQMIWVKCRNPDCGAEYQIDNKDYWEYIEKHRNPMLLSAPSLICRDCENKSVFRAVKCEKCGLIFFHGTVHGNFADTCPECGFSKMEEQRKSGHEQR
;
A
#
# COMPACT_ATOMS: atom_id res chain seq x y z
N MET A 1 -55.21 36.36 -3.54
CA MET A 1 -53.91 36.49 -2.83
C MET A 1 -52.79 35.86 -3.67
N LYS A 2 -51.77 36.66 -4.02
CA LYS A 2 -50.35 36.24 -4.20
C LYS A 2 -50.01 35.19 -5.29
N GLU A 3 -50.23 35.50 -6.57
CA GLU A 3 -49.63 34.72 -7.68
C GLU A 3 -48.24 35.23 -8.13
N GLY A 4 -47.85 36.45 -7.76
CA GLY A 4 -46.55 37.04 -8.15
C GLY A 4 -45.32 36.57 -7.35
N LYS A 5 -45.50 35.94 -6.18
CA LYS A 5 -44.37 35.58 -5.27
C LYS A 5 -43.86 34.14 -5.42
N LYS A 6 -44.51 33.27 -6.20
CA LYS A 6 -44.11 31.85 -6.33
C LYS A 6 -42.87 31.66 -7.22
N LYS A 7 -42.72 32.48 -8.27
CA LYS A 7 -41.59 32.41 -9.22
C LYS A 7 -40.22 32.72 -8.59
N PRO A 8 -40.04 33.79 -7.80
CA PRO A 8 -38.73 34.08 -7.19
C PRO A 8 -38.32 33.07 -6.13
N VAL A 9 -39.29 32.49 -5.39
CA VAL A 9 -39.02 31.45 -4.38
C VAL A 9 -38.52 30.16 -5.05
N MET A 10 -39.10 29.80 -6.20
CA MET A 10 -38.65 28.62 -6.95
C MET A 10 -37.23 28.80 -7.51
N ILE A 11 -36.90 29.99 -8.03
CA ILE A 11 -35.55 30.30 -8.53
C ILE A 11 -34.53 30.26 -7.38
N GLY A 12 -34.87 30.84 -6.22
CA GLY A 12 -34.00 30.80 -5.03
C GLY A 12 -33.66 29.37 -4.59
N PHE A 13 -34.64 28.47 -4.61
CA PHE A 13 -34.42 27.07 -4.24
C PHE A 13 -33.47 26.35 -5.21
N ILE A 14 -33.59 26.60 -6.52
CA ILE A 14 -32.70 26.02 -7.53
C ILE A 14 -31.25 26.48 -7.31
N VAL A 15 -31.03 27.78 -7.06
CA VAL A 15 -29.69 28.32 -6.81
C VAL A 15 -29.06 27.73 -5.54
N VAL A 16 -29.84 27.57 -4.47
CA VAL A 16 -29.38 26.92 -3.24
C VAL A 16 -29.02 25.46 -3.47
N CYS A 17 -29.87 24.71 -4.19
CA CYS A 17 -29.59 23.30 -4.52
C CYS A 17 -28.31 23.14 -5.38
N LEU A 18 -28.12 24.00 -6.38
CA LEU A 18 -26.90 23.97 -7.22
C LEU A 18 -25.65 24.35 -6.42
N GLY A 19 -25.77 25.32 -5.51
CA GLY A 19 -24.69 25.69 -4.59
C GLY A 19 -24.31 24.54 -3.67
N LEU A 20 -25.30 23.86 -3.09
CA LEU A 20 -25.09 22.71 -2.21
C LEU A 20 -24.46 21.54 -2.96
N ALA A 21 -24.95 21.22 -4.16
CA ALA A 21 -24.40 20.17 -5.01
C ALA A 21 -22.93 20.45 -5.38
N SER A 22 -22.60 21.71 -5.69
CA SER A 22 -21.23 22.13 -6.01
C SER A 22 -20.30 22.01 -4.78
N ALA A 23 -20.77 22.39 -3.59
CA ALA A 23 -20.01 22.23 -2.35
C ALA A 23 -19.75 20.75 -2.02
N ILE A 24 -20.77 19.90 -2.14
CA ILE A 24 -20.63 18.45 -1.94
C ILE A 24 -19.67 17.87 -2.97
N ALA A 25 -19.74 18.26 -4.25
CA ALA A 25 -18.82 17.77 -5.28
C ALA A 25 -17.36 18.19 -5.00
N TYR A 26 -17.15 19.40 -4.47
CA TYR A 26 -15.81 19.87 -4.09
C TYR A 26 -15.25 19.12 -2.88
N MET A 27 -16.07 18.86 -1.85
CA MET A 27 -15.67 18.11 -0.66
C MET A 27 -15.56 16.60 -0.91
N SER A 28 -16.30 16.08 -1.88
CA SER A 28 -16.28 14.67 -2.29
C SER A 28 -15.15 14.34 -3.26
N ARG A 29 -14.19 15.26 -3.48
CA ARG A 29 -13.01 14.94 -4.29
C ARG A 29 -12.37 13.66 -3.75
N PRO A 30 -12.18 12.64 -4.60
CA PRO A 30 -11.64 11.37 -4.15
C PRO A 30 -10.27 11.63 -3.51
N LYS A 31 -10.11 11.27 -2.23
CA LYS A 31 -8.79 11.08 -1.65
C LYS A 31 -8.07 10.11 -2.58
N ARG A 32 -6.86 10.46 -3.04
CA ARG A 32 -6.02 9.59 -3.89
C ARG A 32 -6.06 8.18 -3.32
N SER A 33 -6.77 7.28 -3.99
CA SER A 33 -6.96 5.90 -3.57
C SER A 33 -6.13 5.00 -4.47
N GLY A 34 -5.62 3.91 -3.92
CA GLY A 34 -4.75 2.98 -4.65
C GLY A 34 -3.30 3.45 -4.73
N LEU A 35 -2.62 3.05 -5.81
CA LEU A 35 -1.18 3.19 -6.00
C LEU A 35 -0.67 4.64 -5.93
N ASP A 36 -1.50 5.63 -6.25
CA ASP A 36 -1.16 7.05 -6.18
C ASP A 36 -0.99 7.59 -4.75
N SER A 37 -1.36 6.80 -3.75
CA SER A 37 -1.11 7.09 -2.34
C SER A 37 0.25 6.58 -1.84
N VAL A 38 0.94 5.73 -2.62
CA VAL A 38 2.27 5.22 -2.26
C VAL A 38 3.32 6.30 -2.56
N PRO A 39 4.03 6.81 -1.53
CA PRO A 39 5.04 7.85 -1.75
C PRO A 39 6.22 7.28 -2.54
N ARG A 40 6.68 8.02 -3.55
CA ARG A 40 7.95 7.76 -4.24
C ARG A 40 9.12 8.02 -3.30
N GLY A 41 10.23 7.30 -3.51
CA GLY A 41 11.45 7.40 -2.72
C GLY A 41 11.45 6.52 -1.47
N GLN A 42 10.34 5.84 -1.16
CA GLN A 42 10.34 4.80 -0.13
C GLN A 42 10.93 3.53 -0.71
N MET A 43 12.07 3.09 -0.19
CA MET A 43 12.74 1.87 -0.64
C MET A 43 12.26 0.65 0.15
N ILE A 44 12.07 -0.48 -0.54
CA ILE A 44 11.78 -1.77 0.08
C ILE A 44 12.84 -2.80 -0.29
N TRP A 45 13.07 -3.77 0.59
CA TRP A 45 13.97 -4.88 0.32
C TRP A 45 13.29 -5.93 -0.54
N VAL A 46 14.05 -6.46 -1.50
CA VAL A 46 13.69 -7.64 -2.28
C VAL A 46 14.83 -8.64 -2.28
N LYS A 47 14.49 -9.92 -2.41
CA LYS A 47 15.45 -11.02 -2.41
C LYS A 47 15.15 -11.99 -3.54
N CYS A 48 16.19 -12.43 -4.23
CA CYS A 48 16.12 -13.47 -5.23
C CYS A 48 16.02 -14.85 -4.56
N ARG A 49 15.05 -15.67 -4.97
CA ARG A 49 14.85 -17.04 -4.49
C ARG A 49 15.74 -18.05 -5.20
N ASN A 50 16.37 -17.68 -6.32
CA ASN A 50 17.31 -18.57 -7.00
C ASN A 50 18.54 -18.82 -6.08
N PRO A 51 18.81 -20.07 -5.66
CA PRO A 51 19.90 -20.39 -4.74
C PRO A 51 21.28 -20.03 -5.28
N ASP A 52 21.47 -20.04 -6.61
CA ASP A 52 22.76 -19.71 -7.24
C ASP A 52 23.04 -18.20 -7.27
N CYS A 53 21.99 -17.38 -7.11
CA CYS A 53 22.07 -15.93 -7.22
C CYS A 53 21.99 -15.27 -5.85
N GLY A 54 20.94 -15.54 -5.08
CA GLY A 54 20.79 -15.00 -3.72
C GLY A 54 20.79 -13.47 -3.61
N ALA A 55 20.65 -12.72 -4.72
CA ALA A 55 20.76 -11.27 -4.74
C ALA A 55 19.77 -10.59 -3.78
N GLU A 56 20.27 -9.56 -3.10
CA GLU A 56 19.52 -8.75 -2.14
C GLU A 56 19.74 -7.28 -2.47
N TYR A 57 18.67 -6.57 -2.77
CA TYR A 57 18.74 -5.15 -3.12
C TYR A 57 17.45 -4.43 -2.76
N GLN A 58 17.50 -3.11 -2.88
CA GLN A 58 16.34 -2.27 -2.66
C GLN A 58 15.75 -1.78 -3.99
N ILE A 59 14.44 -1.67 -4.02
CA ILE A 59 13.69 -1.04 -5.12
C ILE A 59 12.68 -0.05 -4.55
N ASP A 60 12.24 0.89 -5.39
CA ASP A 60 11.19 1.82 -5.00
C ASP A 60 9.89 1.05 -4.73
N ASN A 61 9.22 1.40 -3.63
CA ASN A 61 7.99 0.76 -3.19
C ASN A 61 6.88 0.92 -4.25
N LYS A 62 6.81 2.09 -4.90
CA LYS A 62 5.84 2.34 -5.95
C LYS A 62 6.12 1.45 -7.16
N ASP A 63 7.38 1.35 -7.59
CA ASP A 63 7.77 0.47 -8.71
C ASP A 63 7.42 -1.00 -8.43
N TYR A 64 7.62 -1.46 -7.20
CA TYR A 64 7.21 -2.80 -6.78
C TYR A 64 5.71 -3.01 -6.94
N TRP A 65 4.89 -2.12 -6.37
CA TRP A 65 3.44 -2.27 -6.45
C TRP A 65 2.89 -2.10 -7.88
N GLU A 66 3.48 -1.20 -8.68
CA GLU A 66 3.14 -1.04 -10.10
C GLU A 66 3.37 -2.35 -10.86
N TYR A 67 4.50 -3.01 -10.61
CA TYR A 67 4.78 -4.30 -11.23
C TYR A 67 3.79 -5.39 -10.79
N ILE A 68 3.50 -5.48 -9.48
CA ILE A 68 2.57 -6.47 -8.94
C ILE A 68 1.16 -6.28 -9.52
N GLU A 69 0.68 -5.04 -9.61
CA GLU A 69 -0.64 -4.72 -10.15
C GLU A 69 -0.73 -5.08 -11.65
N LYS A 70 0.30 -4.72 -12.43
CA LYS A 70 0.35 -5.00 -13.88
C LYS A 70 0.40 -6.49 -14.21
N HIS A 71 1.01 -7.30 -13.34
CA HIS A 71 1.18 -8.74 -13.54
C HIS A 71 0.27 -9.59 -12.66
N ARG A 72 -0.73 -8.97 -12.02
CA ARG A 72 -1.66 -9.66 -11.14
C ARG A 72 -2.48 -10.66 -11.94
N ASN A 73 -2.36 -11.94 -11.60
CA ASN A 73 -3.25 -12.98 -12.12
C ASN A 73 -4.35 -13.26 -11.07
N PRO A 74 -5.63 -12.99 -11.35
CA PRO A 74 -6.72 -13.22 -10.39
C PRO A 74 -6.89 -14.70 -10.01
N MET A 75 -6.33 -15.64 -10.78
CA MET A 75 -6.36 -17.07 -10.46
C MET A 75 -5.29 -17.49 -9.45
N LEU A 76 -4.27 -16.66 -9.21
CA LEU A 76 -3.20 -16.95 -8.25
C LEU A 76 -3.45 -16.16 -6.95
N LEU A 77 -3.38 -16.87 -5.81
CA LEU A 77 -3.43 -16.21 -4.49
C LEU A 77 -2.10 -15.52 -4.14
N SER A 78 -1.02 -15.84 -4.83
CA SER A 78 0.31 -15.30 -4.57
C SER A 78 0.62 -14.08 -5.45
N ALA A 79 1.45 -13.18 -4.91
CA ALA A 79 2.01 -12.09 -5.68
C ALA A 79 2.94 -12.63 -6.78
N PRO A 80 2.91 -12.07 -8.02
CA PRO A 80 3.81 -12.45 -9.09
C PRO A 80 5.27 -12.16 -8.70
N SER A 81 6.20 -12.99 -9.18
CA SER A 81 7.63 -12.75 -8.98
C SER A 81 8.17 -11.67 -9.93
N LEU A 82 9.10 -10.88 -9.43
CA LEU A 82 9.84 -9.89 -10.21
C LEU A 82 11.02 -10.57 -10.93
N ILE A 83 11.48 -9.95 -12.01
CA ILE A 83 12.70 -10.34 -12.72
C ILE A 83 13.91 -9.89 -11.89
N CYS A 84 14.84 -10.81 -11.62
CA CYS A 84 16.10 -10.50 -10.97
C CYS A 84 17.00 -9.67 -11.90
N ARG A 85 17.61 -8.60 -11.38
CA ARG A 85 18.56 -7.79 -12.16
C ARG A 85 19.91 -8.49 -12.39
N ASP A 86 20.25 -9.45 -11.53
CA ASP A 86 21.57 -10.10 -11.55
C ASP A 86 21.55 -11.43 -12.33
N CYS A 87 20.43 -12.16 -12.29
CA CYS A 87 20.31 -13.47 -12.95
C CYS A 87 19.14 -13.59 -13.94
N GLU A 88 18.41 -12.49 -14.18
CA GLU A 88 17.33 -12.38 -15.18
C GLU A 88 16.14 -13.35 -15.01
N ASN A 89 16.14 -14.16 -13.95
CA ASN A 89 15.07 -15.10 -13.65
C ASN A 89 13.92 -14.44 -12.88
N LYS A 90 12.67 -14.84 -13.16
CA LYS A 90 11.45 -14.44 -12.42
C LYS A 90 11.39 -15.06 -11.02
N SER A 91 12.27 -14.60 -10.14
CA SER A 91 12.55 -15.24 -8.85
C SER A 91 12.68 -14.25 -7.70
N VAL A 92 12.41 -12.96 -7.93
CA VAL A 92 12.52 -11.93 -6.90
C VAL A 92 11.19 -11.73 -6.19
N PHE A 93 11.25 -11.73 -4.85
CA PHE A 93 10.11 -11.55 -3.96
C PHE A 93 10.41 -10.47 -2.92
N ARG A 94 9.35 -9.94 -2.31
CA ARG A 94 9.46 -8.99 -1.20
C ARG A 94 10.20 -9.61 -0.02
N ALA A 95 11.15 -8.85 0.51
CA ALA A 95 11.96 -9.22 1.65
C ALA A 95 11.86 -8.16 2.76
N VAL A 96 12.30 -8.52 3.94
CA VAL A 96 12.39 -7.65 5.11
C VAL A 96 13.79 -7.80 5.70
N LYS A 97 14.39 -6.68 6.09
CA LYS A 97 15.65 -6.65 6.84
C LYS A 97 15.33 -6.57 8.32
N CYS A 98 15.84 -7.51 9.11
CA CYS A 98 15.73 -7.47 10.56
C CYS A 98 16.54 -6.29 11.13
N GLU A 99 15.93 -5.47 11.98
CA GLU A 99 16.61 -4.32 12.61
C GLU A 99 17.58 -4.73 13.73
N LYS A 100 17.42 -5.94 14.31
CA LYS A 100 18.31 -6.45 15.37
C LYS A 100 19.55 -7.16 14.84
N CYS A 101 19.40 -8.12 13.93
CA CYS A 101 20.53 -8.93 13.44
C CYS A 101 20.94 -8.60 12.00
N GLY A 102 20.22 -7.74 11.29
CA GLY A 102 20.54 -7.34 9.92
C GLY A 102 20.20 -8.37 8.84
N LEU A 103 19.72 -9.56 9.20
CA LEU A 103 19.33 -10.62 8.26
C LEU A 103 18.22 -10.13 7.31
N ILE A 104 18.39 -10.41 6.01
CA ILE A 104 17.37 -10.19 4.99
C ILE A 104 16.68 -11.53 4.66
N PHE A 105 15.37 -11.59 4.91
CA PHE A 105 14.55 -12.79 4.73
C PHE A 105 13.26 -12.47 3.99
N PHE A 106 12.59 -13.49 3.46
CA PHE A 106 11.34 -13.28 2.71
C PHE A 106 10.23 -12.80 3.64
N HIS A 107 9.40 -11.88 3.14
CA HIS A 107 8.26 -11.41 3.91
C HIS A 107 7.30 -12.57 4.22
N GLY A 108 7.02 -12.82 5.51
CA GLY A 108 6.16 -13.91 5.94
C GLY A 108 6.83 -15.29 5.97
N THR A 109 8.16 -15.37 6.10
CA THR A 109 8.87 -16.66 6.24
C THR A 109 8.40 -17.48 7.46
N VAL A 110 8.16 -16.83 8.60
CA VAL A 110 7.74 -17.52 9.82
C VAL A 110 6.22 -17.66 9.86
N HIS A 111 5.72 -18.90 9.72
CA HIS A 111 4.29 -19.16 9.75
C HIS A 111 3.69 -18.90 11.15
N GLY A 112 2.46 -18.41 11.20
CA GLY A 112 1.75 -18.11 12.46
C GLY A 112 2.24 -16.88 13.22
N ASN A 113 3.24 -16.15 12.72
CA ASN A 113 3.80 -14.95 13.35
C ASN A 113 3.62 -13.72 12.45
N PHE A 114 4.13 -12.56 12.91
CA PHE A 114 4.16 -11.35 12.09
C PHE A 114 5.02 -11.53 10.84
N ALA A 115 4.65 -10.85 9.76
CA ALA A 115 5.34 -11.03 8.49
C ALA A 115 6.80 -10.50 8.48
N ASP A 116 7.17 -9.68 9.46
CA ASP A 116 8.51 -9.18 9.72
C ASP A 116 9.23 -9.95 10.85
N THR A 117 8.70 -11.09 11.30
CA THR A 117 9.37 -11.92 12.32
C THR A 117 10.64 -12.52 11.75
N CYS A 118 11.78 -12.17 12.34
CA CYS A 118 13.07 -12.69 11.93
C CYS A 118 13.18 -14.18 12.28
N PRO A 119 13.54 -15.06 11.32
CA PRO A 119 13.68 -16.49 11.58
C PRO A 119 14.88 -16.85 12.48
N GLU A 120 15.90 -15.98 12.56
CA GLU A 120 17.12 -16.23 13.36
C GLU A 120 16.98 -15.76 14.81
N CYS A 121 16.50 -14.53 15.03
CA CYS A 121 16.46 -13.94 16.37
C CYS A 121 15.05 -13.74 16.95
N GLY A 122 13.99 -14.08 16.20
CA GLY A 122 12.59 -13.95 16.63
C GLY A 122 12.07 -12.52 16.72
N PHE A 123 12.87 -11.50 16.43
CA PHE A 123 12.44 -10.11 16.51
C PHE A 123 11.41 -9.74 15.43
N SER A 124 10.34 -9.04 15.83
CA SER A 124 9.38 -8.36 14.97
C SER A 124 9.19 -6.92 15.42
N LYS A 125 9.40 -5.97 14.51
CA LYS A 125 9.15 -4.55 14.75
C LYS A 125 7.65 -4.29 14.92
N MET A 126 6.81 -4.99 14.16
CA MET A 126 5.35 -4.89 14.30
C MET A 126 4.87 -5.31 15.69
N GLU A 127 5.46 -6.38 16.24
CA GLU A 127 5.13 -6.83 17.59
C GLU A 127 5.54 -5.78 18.64
N GLU A 128 6.75 -5.23 18.52
CA GLU A 128 7.24 -4.18 19.42
C GLU A 128 6.37 -2.92 19.37
N GLN A 129 6.01 -2.47 18.16
CA GLN A 129 5.12 -1.33 17.97
C GLN A 129 3.72 -1.54 18.57
N ARG A 130 3.19 -2.77 18.46
CA ARG A 130 1.90 -3.11 19.08
C ARG A 130 1.98 -3.08 20.59
N LYS A 131 3.05 -3.61 21.18
CA LYS A 131 3.27 -3.56 22.63
C LYS A 131 3.41 -2.12 23.13
N SER A 132 4.23 -1.30 22.47
CA SER A 132 4.41 0.11 22.86
C SER A 132 3.14 0.94 22.69
N GLY A 133 2.30 0.64 21.69
CA GLY A 133 1.02 1.32 21.51
C GLY A 133 -0.04 0.92 22.56
N HIS A 134 0.06 -0.29 23.11
CA HIS A 134 -0.78 -0.73 24.22
C HIS A 134 -0.38 -0.10 25.56
N GLU A 135 0.91 0.19 25.75
CA GLU A 135 1.42 0.77 27.00
C GLU A 135 1.12 2.27 27.15
N GLN A 136 0.69 2.94 26.08
CA GLN A 136 0.32 4.36 26.08
C GLN A 136 -1.20 4.62 26.23
N ARG A 137 -2.00 3.60 26.51
CA ARG A 137 -3.45 3.69 26.74
C ARG A 137 -3.81 3.33 28.17
#